data_AF-A0A550D1V5-F1
#
_entry.id   AF-A0A550D1V5-F1
#
_cell.length_a   1.000
_cell.length_b   1.000
_cell.length_c   1.000
_cell.angle_alpha   90.00
_cell.angle_beta   90.00
_cell.angle_gamma   90.00
#
_symmetry.space_group_name_H-M   'P 1'
#
loop_
_entity.id
_entity.type
_entity.pdbx_description
1 polymer ?
#
loop_
_entity_poly.entity_id
_entity_poly.type
_entity_poly.pdbx_seq_one_letter_code
_entity_poly.pdbx_strand_id
1 'polypeptide(L)'
;DAIDLLQPDTTLLISQNAEKTLDFTEIYNYDKIFVVFPGIDNNGFSKIDQSLGNYVKMLDNASDLGPVSLASFAMTLDKTTGTASPIWLYCSSLLPKNM
;
A
#
# COMPACT_ATOMS: atom_id res chain seq x y z
N ASP A 1 1.02 -4.36 17.09
CA ASP A 1 1.38 -4.05 15.70
C ASP A 1 0.30 -3.15 15.08
N ALA A 2 0.59 -2.37 14.03
CA ALA A 2 -0.44 -1.52 13.39
C ALA A 2 -1.55 -2.39 12.77
N ILE A 3 -1.20 -3.56 12.25
CA ILE A 3 -2.13 -4.56 11.71
C ILE A 3 -3.05 -5.09 12.84
N ASP A 4 -2.49 -5.45 14.00
CA ASP A 4 -3.28 -5.94 15.15
C ASP A 4 -4.27 -4.89 15.67
N LEU A 5 -3.87 -3.62 15.64
CA LEU A 5 -4.68 -2.51 16.12
C LEU A 5 -5.80 -2.16 15.14
N LEU A 6 -5.47 -2.12 13.85
CA LEU A 6 -6.40 -1.71 12.80
C LEU A 6 -7.32 -2.84 12.37
N GLN A 7 -6.92 -4.11 12.55
CA GLN A 7 -7.65 -5.33 12.16
C GLN A 7 -8.22 -5.28 10.73
N PRO A 8 -7.41 -4.99 9.70
CA PRO A 8 -7.87 -4.90 8.32
C PRO A 8 -8.35 -6.26 7.79
N ASP A 9 -9.28 -6.23 6.83
CA ASP A 9 -9.71 -7.43 6.12
C ASP A 9 -8.59 -7.97 5.22
N THR A 10 -7.73 -7.06 4.75
CA THR A 10 -6.52 -7.41 3.99
C THR A 10 -5.44 -6.33 4.13
N THR A 11 -4.20 -6.77 4.06
CA THR A 11 -3.01 -5.89 4.01
C THR A 11 -2.40 -5.98 2.62
N LEU A 12 -2.21 -4.83 1.96
CA LEU A 12 -1.55 -4.71 0.66
C LEU A 12 -0.18 -4.07 0.85
N LEU A 13 0.86 -4.78 0.42
CA LEU A 13 2.24 -4.30 0.45
C LEU A 13 2.61 -3.86 -0.97
N ILE A 14 2.53 -2.55 -1.22
CA ILE A 14 2.67 -1.99 -2.56
C ILE A 14 4.15 -1.73 -2.87
N SER A 15 4.68 -2.39 -3.90
CA SER A 15 6.06 -2.24 -4.35
C SER A 15 6.16 -2.50 -5.84
N GLN A 16 6.97 -1.70 -6.55
CA GLN A 16 7.24 -1.95 -7.98
C GLN A 16 8.11 -3.20 -8.22
N ASN A 17 8.74 -3.73 -7.17
CA ASN A 17 9.51 -4.98 -7.21
C ASN A 17 8.63 -6.23 -7.08
N ALA A 18 7.31 -6.09 -6.98
CA ALA A 18 6.40 -7.24 -6.88
C ALA A 18 6.10 -7.85 -8.25
N GLU A 19 6.00 -9.17 -8.32
CA GLU A 19 5.66 -9.88 -9.55
C GLU A 19 4.18 -9.75 -9.90
N LYS A 20 3.30 -9.86 -8.89
CA LYS A 20 1.85 -9.80 -9.05
C LYS A 20 1.37 -8.35 -9.19
N THR A 21 0.67 -8.04 -10.27
CA THR A 21 -0.08 -6.79 -10.42
C THR A 21 -1.37 -6.86 -9.58
N LEU A 22 -1.67 -5.78 -8.86
CA LEU A 22 -2.90 -5.63 -8.09
C LEU A 22 -4.11 -5.69 -9.02
N ASP A 23 -5.01 -6.62 -8.75
CA ASP A 23 -6.31 -6.68 -9.41
C ASP A 23 -7.29 -5.78 -8.65
N PHE A 24 -7.66 -4.66 -9.26
CA PHE A 24 -8.61 -3.71 -8.67
C PHE A 24 -10.01 -4.30 -8.48
N THR A 25 -10.36 -5.39 -9.18
CA THR A 25 -11.65 -6.07 -8.97
C THR A 25 -11.67 -6.85 -7.65
N GLU A 26 -10.54 -7.36 -7.19
CA GLU A 26 -10.41 -8.06 -5.90
C GLU A 26 -10.57 -7.10 -4.71
N ILE A 27 -10.21 -5.82 -4.88
CA ILE A 27 -10.26 -4.77 -3.85
C ILE A 27 -11.70 -4.53 -3.38
N TYR A 28 -12.69 -4.60 -4.27
CA TYR A 28 -14.09 -4.36 -3.91
C TYR A 28 -14.68 -5.41 -2.96
N ASN A 29 -13.98 -6.52 -2.71
CA ASN A 29 -14.41 -7.55 -1.78
C ASN A 29 -14.03 -7.25 -0.31
N TYR A 30 -13.29 -6.17 -0.06
CA TYR A 30 -12.79 -5.82 1.27
C TYR A 30 -13.36 -4.47 1.73
N ASP A 31 -13.85 -4.41 2.97
CA ASP A 31 -14.41 -3.19 3.56
C ASP A 31 -13.30 -2.28 4.12
N LYS A 32 -12.24 -2.89 4.67
CA LYS A 32 -11.11 -2.19 5.27
C LYS A 32 -9.79 -2.77 4.80
N ILE A 33 -9.10 -1.98 3.99
CA ILE A 33 -7.82 -2.35 3.38
C ILE A 33 -6.71 -1.55 4.04
N PHE A 34 -5.67 -2.24 4.50
CA PHE A 34 -4.46 -1.58 5.00
C PHE A 34 -3.39 -1.57 3.91
N VAL A 35 -3.05 -0.38 3.44
CA VAL A 35 -2.06 -0.20 2.36
C VAL A 35 -0.74 0.27 2.96
N VAL A 36 0.33 -0.47 2.67
CA VAL A 36 1.68 -0.21 3.17
C VAL A 36 2.61 0.01 1.99
N PHE A 37 3.45 1.04 2.10
CA PHE A 37 4.53 1.30 1.14
C PHE A 37 5.88 1.04 1.82
N PRO A 38 6.91 0.66 1.04
CA PRO A 38 8.25 0.51 1.59
C PRO A 38 8.77 1.86 2.08
N GLY A 39 9.70 1.80 3.03
CA GLY A 39 10.42 2.98 3.48
C GLY A 39 11.29 3.59 2.38
N ILE A 40 12.00 4.65 2.75
CA ILE A 40 12.94 5.38 1.87
C ILE A 40 14.21 4.57 1.56
N ASP A 41 14.41 3.46 2.25
CA ASP A 41 15.50 2.54 1.99
C ASP A 41 15.13 1.67 0.76
N ASN A 42 15.86 1.84 -0.33
CA ASN A 42 15.59 1.30 -1.68
C ASN A 42 15.48 -0.24 -1.81
N ASN A 43 15.41 -0.99 -0.72
CA ASN A 43 15.34 -2.46 -0.75
C ASN A 43 13.90 -3.01 -0.72
N GLY A 44 12.88 -2.14 -0.70
CA GLY A 44 11.49 -2.59 -0.67
C GLY A 44 11.13 -3.32 0.63
N PHE A 45 10.24 -4.31 0.53
CA PHE A 45 9.83 -5.15 1.66
C PHE A 45 10.73 -6.38 1.80
N SER A 46 11.18 -6.68 3.02
CA SER A 46 11.90 -7.92 3.31
C SER A 46 10.98 -9.14 3.17
N LYS A 47 11.53 -10.36 3.09
CA LYS A 47 10.72 -11.59 3.06
C LYS A 47 9.84 -11.76 4.30
N ILE A 48 10.26 -11.20 5.44
CA ILE A 48 9.49 -11.23 6.68
C ILE A 48 8.30 -10.29 6.55
N ASP A 49 8.52 -9.07 6.06
CA ASP A 49 7.42 -8.10 5.84
C ASP A 49 6.43 -8.63 4.81
N GLN A 50 6.91 -9.25 3.73
CA GLN A 50 6.08 -9.87 2.69
C GLN A 50 5.17 -10.98 3.23
N SER A 51 5.50 -11.60 4.37
CA SER A 51 4.62 -12.60 5.00
C SER A 51 3.42 -11.98 5.73
N LEU A 52 3.42 -10.67 5.95
CA LEU A 52 2.38 -9.93 6.70
C LEU A 52 1.21 -9.46 5.81
N GLY A 53 1.28 -9.67 4.49
CA GLY A 53 0.24 -9.23 3.58
C GLY A 53 0.47 -9.63 2.13
N ASN A 54 -0.39 -9.12 1.26
CA ASN A 54 -0.35 -9.37 -0.18
C ASN A 54 0.66 -8.44 -0.85
N TYR A 55 1.76 -9.02 -1.31
CA TYR A 55 2.83 -8.29 -2.01
C TYR A 55 2.48 -8.08 -3.48
N VAL A 56 2.21 -6.83 -3.87
CA VAL A 56 1.68 -6.50 -5.21
C VAL A 56 2.26 -5.18 -5.74
N LYS A 57 2.30 -5.05 -7.06
CA LYS A 57 2.59 -3.78 -7.75
C LYS A 57 1.31 -3.16 -8.27
N MET A 58 1.27 -1.84 -8.31
CA MET A 58 0.04 -1.11 -8.63
C MET A 58 -0.15 -0.83 -10.13
N LEU A 59 0.95 -0.76 -10.87
CA LEU A 59 0.95 -0.49 -12.31
C LEU A 59 1.90 -1.45 -13.01
N ASP A 60 1.44 -2.06 -14.10
CA ASP A 60 2.33 -2.81 -14.97
C ASP A 60 3.25 -1.86 -15.75
N ASN A 61 4.54 -2.21 -15.81
CA ASN A 61 5.57 -1.48 -16.57
C ASN A 61 5.81 -0.02 -16.16
N ALA A 62 5.42 0.39 -14.95
CA ALA A 62 5.81 1.69 -14.41
C ALA A 62 7.28 1.69 -13.98
N SER A 63 8.00 2.78 -14.24
CA SER A 63 9.30 3.03 -13.59
C SER A 63 9.13 3.08 -12.07
N ASP A 64 10.20 2.89 -11.30
CA ASP A 64 10.15 2.91 -9.83
C ASP A 64 9.56 4.25 -9.33
N LEU A 65 8.26 4.22 -9.01
CA LEU A 65 7.54 5.33 -8.42
C LEU A 65 7.81 5.23 -6.94
N GLY A 66 8.62 6.14 -6.41
CA GLY A 66 8.93 6.13 -4.97
C GLY A 66 7.65 6.15 -4.09
N PRO A 67 7.78 5.82 -2.79
CA PRO A 67 6.65 5.58 -1.89
C PRO A 67 5.59 6.69 -1.86
N VAL A 68 6.03 7.96 -1.93
CA VAL A 68 5.14 9.13 -1.91
C VAL A 68 4.31 9.25 -3.19
N SER A 69 4.91 8.95 -4.35
CA SER A 69 4.23 8.98 -5.64
C SER A 69 3.18 7.87 -5.73
N LEU A 70 3.50 6.67 -5.22
CA LEU A 70 2.56 5.56 -5.11
C LEU A 70 1.37 5.90 -4.20
N ALA A 71 1.63 6.47 -3.02
CA ALA A 71 0.58 6.90 -2.11
C ALA A 71 -0.33 7.97 -2.75
N SER A 72 0.25 8.94 -3.46
CA SER A 72 -0.50 9.98 -4.18
C SER A 72 -1.38 9.41 -5.28
N PHE A 73 -0.89 8.41 -6.02
CA PHE A 73 -1.67 7.71 -7.05
C PHE A 73 -2.84 6.94 -6.42
N ALA A 74 -2.61 6.22 -5.32
CA ALA A 74 -3.66 5.54 -4.57
C ALA A 74 -4.75 6.49 -4.06
N MET A 75 -4.38 7.67 -3.56
CA MET A 75 -5.34 8.70 -3.14
C MET A 75 -6.09 9.37 -4.29
N THR A 76 -5.51 9.40 -5.50
CA THR A 76 -6.14 10.06 -6.65
C THR A 76 -7.25 9.22 -7.26
N LEU A 77 -7.15 7.88 -7.19
CA LEU A 77 -8.19 6.96 -7.68
C LEU A 77 -9.54 7.15 -6.95
N ASP A 78 -9.53 7.61 -5.70
CA ASP A 78 -10.73 7.89 -4.88
C ASP A 78 -11.65 8.96 -5.49
N LYS A 79 -11.10 9.93 -6.24
CA LYS A 79 -11.92 10.98 -6.87
C LYS A 79 -12.70 10.53 -8.11
N THR A 80 -12.25 9.48 -8.79
CA THR A 80 -12.86 9.05 -10.06
C THR A 80 -14.05 8.10 -9.90
N THR A 81 -14.21 7.48 -8.73
CA THR A 81 -15.31 6.51 -8.46
C THR A 81 -16.50 7.10 -7.71
N GLY A 82 -16.47 8.39 -7.34
CA GLY A 82 -17.63 9.11 -6.79
C GLY A 82 -18.24 8.52 -5.50
N THR A 83 -17.52 7.60 -4.86
CA THR A 83 -17.92 6.93 -3.63
C THR A 83 -16.75 6.99 -2.68
N ALA A 84 -16.93 7.75 -1.60
CA ALA A 84 -15.94 7.88 -0.55
C ALA A 84 -15.75 6.51 0.12
N SER A 85 -14.73 5.77 -0.31
CA SER A 85 -14.25 4.61 0.44
C SER A 85 -13.14 5.08 1.37
N PRO A 86 -13.21 4.78 2.68
CA PRO A 86 -12.22 5.23 3.64
C PRO A 86 -10.96 4.37 3.52
N ILE A 87 -10.14 4.64 2.50
CA ILE A 87 -8.79 4.08 2.40
C ILE A 87 -7.92 4.81 3.43
N TRP A 88 -7.72 4.19 4.59
CA TRP A 88 -6.78 4.67 5.61
C TRP A 88 -5.35 4.31 5.20
N LEU A 89 -4.63 5.28 4.63
CA LEU A 89 -3.22 5.13 4.25
C LEU A 89 -2.32 5.48 5.43
N TYR A 90 -1.55 4.50 5.91
CA TYR A 90 -0.52 4.72 6.91
C TYR A 90 0.84 4.82 6.22
N CYS A 91 1.40 6.03 6.20
CA CYS A 91 2.73 6.28 5.66
C CYS A 91 3.76 6.25 6.79
N SER A 92 4.56 5.18 6.85
CA SER A 92 5.61 4.97 7.86
C SER A 92 6.72 6.04 7.85
N SER A 93 6.90 6.78 6.74
CA SER A 93 7.97 7.78 6.60
C SER A 93 7.67 9.16 7.20
N LEU A 94 6.50 9.37 7.81
CA LEU A 94 6.09 10.65 8.42
C LEU A 94 6.19 10.68 9.95
N LEU A 95 6.80 9.68 10.58
CA LEU A 95 7.12 9.78 12.00
C LEU A 95 8.29 10.75 12.19
N PRO A 96 8.16 11.82 13.00
CA PRO A 96 9.29 12.63 13.36
C PRO A 96 10.32 11.74 14.05
N LYS A 97 11.55 11.73 13.51
CA LYS A 97 12.73 11.17 14.19
C LYS A 97 13.01 12.04 15.40
N ASN A 98 12.30 11.80 16.51
CA ASN A 98 12.70 12.30 17.82
C ASN A 98 13.71 11.30 18.41
N MET A 99 14.99 11.62 18.29
CA MET A 99 16.02 11.48 19.33
C MET A 99 17.20 12.39 19.00
#